data_AF-N6ZU68-F1
#
_entry.id   AF-N6ZU68-F1
#
_cell.length_a   1.000
_cell.length_b   1.000
_cell.length_c   1.000
_cell.angle_alpha   90.00
_cell.angle_beta   90.00
_cell.angle_gamma   90.00
#
_symmetry.space_group_name_H-M   'P 1'
#
loop_
_entity.id
_entity.type
_entity.pdbx_description
1 polymer ?
#
loop_
_entity_poly.entity_id
_entity_poly.type
_entity_poly.pdbx_seq_one_letter_code
_entity_poly.pdbx_strand_id
1 'polypeptide(L)'
;MDCIAGRERIMLSTSMKQGTQLLGLSTLINSGRPAFDGCYRVLALGGTTVIEFFERPPGNGEHAVRFLPYRTEKIAEAALAGREVISGEFTGCVMASFKLGDALYAGHVDTNKATSQRAEWDKRKSAGLEVVSEYDSTGKIQDAHGAAAVILCVADGGTGAISHFHVSKTRYQYGHHRAANAPITDYKFDTLYTVISSAGY
;
A
#
# COMPACT_ATOMS: atom_id res chain seq x y z
N MET A 1 8.18 31.78 7.08
CA MET A 1 7.89 31.87 8.52
C MET A 1 6.39 31.71 8.69
N ASP A 2 6.04 30.98 9.75
CA ASP A 2 4.75 30.76 10.38
C ASP A 2 3.75 29.72 9.83
N CYS A 3 3.84 28.55 10.49
CA CYS A 3 2.74 27.88 11.18
C CYS A 3 1.69 27.14 10.35
N ILE A 4 2.02 25.91 9.95
CA ILE A 4 1.09 24.78 10.16
C ILE A 4 1.62 23.96 11.34
N ALA A 5 1.68 24.60 12.50
CA ALA A 5 1.74 23.87 13.76
C ALA A 5 0.34 23.27 13.99
N GLY A 6 0.25 21.94 14.07
CA GLY A 6 -0.89 21.27 14.71
C GLY A 6 -1.95 20.62 13.82
N ARG A 7 -1.81 20.55 12.50
CA ARG A 7 -2.54 19.49 11.77
C ARG A 7 -1.75 18.20 11.92
N GLU A 8 -2.19 17.37 12.86
CA GLU A 8 -1.75 15.98 12.94
C GLU A 8 -1.79 15.41 11.52
N ARG A 9 -0.61 15.01 11.02
CA ARG A 9 -0.51 14.42 9.69
C ARG A 9 -1.35 13.15 9.74
N ILE A 10 -2.47 13.13 9.03
CA ILE A 10 -3.29 11.93 8.90
C ILE A 10 -2.43 10.89 8.20
N MET A 11 -1.93 9.92 8.96
CA MET A 11 -1.14 8.82 8.42
C MET A 11 -2.06 7.79 7.81
N LEU A 12 -1.69 7.27 6.65
CA LEU A 12 -2.43 6.22 5.98
C LEU A 12 -2.58 5.00 6.89
N SER A 13 -1.50 4.59 7.57
CA SER A 13 -1.54 3.44 8.48
C SER A 13 -2.56 3.62 9.62
N THR A 14 -2.66 4.82 10.18
CA THR A 14 -3.64 5.13 11.25
C THR A 14 -5.08 5.25 10.76
N SER A 15 -5.26 5.51 9.46
CA SER A 15 -6.57 5.65 8.81
C SER A 15 -7.16 4.30 8.41
N MET A 16 -6.32 3.29 8.16
CA MET A 16 -6.70 1.94 7.73
C MET A 16 -7.17 1.06 8.90
N LYS A 17 -8.28 1.44 9.54
CA LYS A 17 -8.91 0.68 10.63
C LYS A 17 -9.83 -0.43 10.10
N GLN A 18 -10.15 -1.43 10.91
CA GLN A 18 -11.15 -2.46 10.55
C GLN A 18 -12.45 -1.83 10.02
N GLY A 19 -12.94 -2.36 8.90
CA GLY A 19 -14.10 -1.85 8.16
C GLY A 19 -13.80 -0.74 7.16
N THR A 20 -12.58 -0.19 7.14
CA THR A 20 -12.18 0.83 6.16
C THR A 20 -12.15 0.25 4.75
N GLN A 21 -12.77 0.96 3.81
CA GLN A 21 -12.83 0.60 2.40
C GLN A 21 -11.77 1.35 1.61
N LEU A 22 -11.03 0.65 0.74
CA LEU A 22 -9.94 1.22 -0.07
C LEU A 22 -10.31 1.16 -1.55
N LEU A 23 -10.58 2.33 -2.13
CA LEU A 23 -11.07 2.47 -3.50
C LEU A 23 -9.94 2.92 -4.44
N GLY A 24 -9.85 2.29 -5.62
CA GLY A 24 -8.85 2.60 -6.64
C GLY A 24 -7.46 2.04 -6.35
N LEU A 25 -7.19 1.57 -5.12
CA LEU A 25 -5.87 1.10 -4.72
C LEU A 25 -5.39 -0.08 -5.57
N SER A 26 -6.27 -1.06 -5.85
CA SER A 26 -5.89 -2.30 -6.54
C SER A 26 -5.26 -2.04 -7.90
N THR A 27 -5.85 -1.12 -8.68
CA THR A 27 -5.32 -0.71 -9.98
C THR A 27 -3.90 -0.12 -9.88
N LEU A 28 -3.60 0.58 -8.78
CA LEU A 28 -2.31 1.25 -8.58
C LEU A 28 -1.22 0.26 -8.15
N ILE A 29 -1.48 -0.55 -7.12
CA ILE A 29 -0.48 -1.49 -6.56
C ILE A 29 -0.28 -2.76 -7.42
N ASN A 30 -1.24 -3.10 -8.29
CA ASN A 30 -1.12 -4.23 -9.21
C ASN A 30 -0.70 -3.82 -10.63
N SER A 31 -0.28 -2.57 -10.83
CA SER A 31 0.09 -2.05 -12.15
C SER A 31 1.37 -2.67 -12.74
N GLY A 32 2.20 -3.33 -11.93
CA GLY A 32 3.50 -3.88 -12.33
C GLY A 32 4.57 -2.83 -12.68
N ARG A 33 4.24 -1.55 -12.55
CA ARG A 33 5.12 -0.41 -12.84
C ARG A 33 6.19 -0.23 -11.76
N PRO A 34 7.31 0.46 -12.06
CA PRO A 34 8.18 1.00 -11.01
C PRO A 34 7.40 1.87 -10.03
N ALA A 35 7.92 2.07 -8.82
CA ALA A 35 7.28 2.91 -7.81
C ALA A 35 6.98 4.32 -8.34
N PHE A 36 5.82 4.86 -7.96
CA PHE A 36 5.36 6.16 -8.43
C PHE A 36 4.56 6.90 -7.35
N ASP A 37 4.51 8.22 -7.47
CA ASP A 37 3.83 9.09 -6.51
C ASP A 37 2.35 9.26 -6.87
N GLY A 38 1.53 9.40 -5.84
CA GLY A 38 0.16 9.88 -5.98
C GLY A 38 -0.38 10.40 -4.66
N CYS A 39 -1.69 10.26 -4.46
CA CYS A 39 -2.34 10.77 -3.27
C CYS A 39 -3.53 9.92 -2.84
N TYR A 40 -4.00 10.15 -1.62
CA TYR A 40 -5.26 9.62 -1.12
C TYR A 40 -6.05 10.69 -0.37
N ARG A 41 -7.36 10.45 -0.19
CA ARG A 41 -8.20 11.19 0.74
C ARG A 41 -9.01 10.24 1.60
N VAL A 42 -9.35 10.67 2.80
CA VAL A 42 -10.22 9.96 3.73
C VAL A 42 -11.59 10.61 3.73
N LEU A 43 -12.63 9.82 3.51
CA LEU A 43 -14.03 10.25 3.45
C LEU A 43 -14.86 9.42 4.42
N ALA A 44 -15.96 10.00 4.89
CA ALA A 44 -17.02 9.26 5.59
C ALA A 44 -18.25 9.18 4.67
N LEU A 45 -18.60 7.98 4.22
CA LEU A 45 -19.75 7.72 3.35
C LEU A 45 -20.72 6.78 4.06
N GLY A 46 -21.90 7.28 4.42
CA GLY A 46 -22.94 6.46 5.07
C GLY A 46 -22.50 5.81 6.39
N GLY A 47 -21.57 6.43 7.12
CA GLY A 47 -20.99 5.87 8.36
C GLY A 47 -19.78 4.95 8.14
N THR A 48 -19.42 4.65 6.89
CA THR A 48 -18.21 3.89 6.54
C THR A 48 -17.06 4.83 6.23
N THR A 49 -15.87 4.52 6.76
CA THR A 49 -14.64 5.22 6.37
C THR A 49 -14.16 4.67 5.03
N VAL A 50 -13.97 5.56 4.06
CA VAL A 50 -13.47 5.23 2.72
C VAL A 50 -12.19 6.00 2.47
N ILE A 51 -11.16 5.30 1.97
CA ILE A 51 -9.92 5.89 1.49
C ILE A 51 -9.88 5.73 -0.02
N GLU A 52 -9.87 6.85 -0.73
CA GLU A 52 -9.77 6.86 -2.20
C GLU A 52 -8.37 7.23 -2.62
N PHE A 53 -7.80 6.48 -3.57
CA PHE A 53 -6.44 6.65 -4.07
C PHE A 53 -6.42 7.15 -5.50
N PHE A 54 -5.42 7.98 -5.83
CA PHE A 54 -5.28 8.60 -7.15
C PHE A 54 -3.82 8.65 -7.61
N GLU A 55 -3.60 8.44 -8.90
CA GLU A 55 -2.33 8.71 -9.58
C GLU A 55 -2.29 10.18 -10.05
N ARG A 56 -2.07 11.11 -9.12
CA ARG A 56 -1.82 12.53 -9.40
C ARG A 56 -1.24 13.22 -8.16
N PRO A 57 -0.71 14.45 -8.30
CA PRO A 57 -0.33 15.26 -7.15
C PRO A 57 -1.53 15.51 -6.20
N PRO A 58 -1.28 15.63 -4.88
CA PRO A 58 -2.33 15.89 -3.91
C PRO A 58 -2.94 17.29 -4.13
N GLY A 59 -4.28 17.34 -4.12
CA GLY A 59 -5.06 18.56 -4.04
C GLY A 59 -5.46 18.91 -2.60
N ASN A 60 -6.45 19.80 -2.47
CA ASN A 60 -6.95 20.20 -1.16
C ASN A 60 -7.61 19.04 -0.41
N GLY A 61 -7.14 18.75 0.81
CA GLY A 61 -7.66 17.66 1.65
C GLY A 61 -7.15 16.27 1.26
N GLU A 62 -6.16 16.20 0.37
CA GLU A 62 -5.50 14.96 -0.03
C GLU A 62 -4.08 14.88 0.53
N HIS A 63 -3.63 13.66 0.77
CA HIS A 63 -2.35 13.34 1.38
C HIS A 63 -1.47 12.62 0.37
N ALA A 64 -0.19 12.99 0.31
CA ALA A 64 0.77 12.34 -0.57
C ALA A 64 1.06 10.92 -0.10
N VAL A 65 1.14 9.99 -1.04
CA VAL A 65 1.57 8.60 -0.83
C VAL A 65 2.38 8.15 -2.03
N ARG A 66 3.29 7.19 -1.81
CA ARG A 66 3.98 6.50 -2.89
C ARG A 66 3.44 5.08 -3.01
N PHE A 67 3.11 4.68 -4.23
CA PHE A 67 2.73 3.31 -4.54
C PHE A 67 3.98 2.53 -4.89
N LEU A 68 4.14 1.36 -4.29
CA LEU A 68 5.18 0.40 -4.61
C LEU A 68 4.52 -0.87 -5.16
N PRO A 69 4.28 -0.95 -6.48
CA PRO A 69 3.70 -2.14 -7.08
C PRO A 69 4.60 -3.36 -6.91
N TYR A 70 3.98 -4.51 -6.72
CA TYR A 70 4.69 -5.80 -6.78
C TYR A 70 5.28 -6.01 -8.18
N ARG A 71 6.50 -6.55 -8.23
CA ARG A 71 7.17 -6.92 -9.48
C ARG A 71 7.84 -8.27 -9.31
N THR A 72 7.35 -9.26 -10.05
CA THR A 72 7.91 -10.62 -10.09
C THR A 72 9.40 -10.61 -10.41
N GLU A 73 10.15 -11.50 -9.75
CA GLU A 73 11.60 -11.67 -9.89
C GLU A 73 12.42 -10.42 -9.53
N LYS A 74 11.86 -9.51 -8.73
CA LYS A 74 12.56 -8.29 -8.30
C LYS A 74 12.40 -8.03 -6.81
N ILE A 75 13.38 -7.29 -6.29
CA ILE A 75 13.22 -6.46 -5.10
C ILE A 75 12.81 -5.09 -5.63
N ALA A 76 11.51 -4.78 -5.58
CA ALA A 76 11.02 -3.47 -5.98
C ALA A 76 11.29 -2.49 -4.84
N GLU A 77 11.87 -1.33 -5.14
CA GLU A 77 12.33 -0.38 -4.12
C GLU A 77 11.80 1.02 -4.39
N ALA A 78 11.57 1.77 -3.31
CA ALA A 78 11.13 3.15 -3.34
C ALA A 78 11.78 3.92 -2.20
N ALA A 79 12.39 5.08 -2.49
CA ALA A 79 12.82 5.97 -1.42
C ALA A 79 11.58 6.41 -0.60
N LEU A 80 11.69 6.42 0.73
CA LEU A 80 10.61 6.90 1.59
C LEU A 80 10.52 8.43 1.54
N ALA A 81 11.65 9.12 1.62
CA ALA A 81 11.75 10.58 1.42
C ALA A 81 10.67 11.39 2.19
N GLY A 82 10.38 10.98 3.44
CA GLY A 82 9.36 11.62 4.28
C GLY A 82 7.90 11.28 3.92
N ARG A 83 7.65 10.37 2.97
CA ARG A 83 6.31 9.97 2.50
C ARG A 83 6.04 8.51 2.83
N GLU A 84 4.79 8.20 3.13
CA GLU A 84 4.36 6.82 3.31
C GLU A 84 4.44 6.07 1.97
N VAL A 85 4.89 4.83 2.00
CA VAL A 85 4.91 3.92 0.85
C VAL A 85 3.94 2.78 1.12
N ILE A 86 2.94 2.62 0.27
CA ILE A 86 2.01 1.49 0.32
C ILE A 86 2.35 0.46 -0.76
N SER A 87 2.33 -0.80 -0.35
CA SER A 87 2.48 -1.97 -1.19
C SER A 87 1.44 -3.02 -0.78
N GLY A 88 1.13 -3.97 -1.66
CA GLY A 88 0.08 -4.93 -1.36
C GLY A 88 0.13 -6.23 -2.12
N GLU A 89 -0.90 -7.03 -1.87
CA GLU A 89 -1.04 -8.42 -2.34
C GLU A 89 0.08 -9.35 -1.87
N PHE A 90 0.58 -9.10 -0.66
CA PHE A 90 1.57 -9.95 0.00
C PHE A 90 0.93 -11.29 0.33
N THR A 91 1.28 -12.35 -0.41
CA THR A 91 0.86 -13.74 -0.18
C THR A 91 2.01 -14.67 0.23
N GLY A 92 3.11 -14.08 0.67
CA GLY A 92 4.36 -14.76 0.97
C GLY A 92 5.57 -13.84 0.88
N CYS A 93 5.45 -12.72 0.17
CA CYS A 93 6.48 -11.71 0.00
C CYS A 93 6.95 -11.07 1.32
N VAL A 94 8.10 -10.40 1.28
CA VAL A 94 8.63 -9.61 2.41
C VAL A 94 8.48 -8.13 2.08
N MET A 95 7.85 -7.38 2.99
CA MET A 95 7.97 -5.91 3.00
C MET A 95 9.16 -5.56 3.89
N ALA A 96 10.04 -4.68 3.43
CA ALA A 96 11.18 -4.21 4.20
C ALA A 96 11.30 -2.70 4.15
N SER A 97 11.90 -2.12 5.18
CA SER A 97 12.48 -0.79 5.14
C SER A 97 13.95 -0.88 5.52
N PHE A 98 14.80 -0.12 4.83
CA PHE A 98 16.24 -0.24 4.96
C PHE A 98 16.93 1.04 4.49
N LYS A 99 18.20 1.22 4.87
CA LYS A 99 19.00 2.33 4.41
C LYS A 99 19.94 1.95 3.29
N LEU A 100 20.05 2.83 2.30
CA LEU A 100 21.13 2.84 1.31
C LEU A 100 21.86 4.19 1.44
N GLY A 101 23.05 4.16 2.04
CA GLY A 101 23.69 5.38 2.55
C GLY A 101 22.80 6.03 3.62
N ASP A 102 22.60 7.34 3.53
CA ASP A 102 21.76 8.09 4.48
C ASP A 102 20.26 8.08 4.11
N ALA A 103 19.92 7.50 2.96
CA ALA A 103 18.55 7.51 2.44
C ALA A 103 17.78 6.26 2.88
N LEU A 104 16.56 6.48 3.36
CA LEU A 104 15.64 5.44 3.79
C LEU A 104 14.76 4.98 2.62
N TYR A 105 14.65 3.67 2.43
CA TYR A 105 13.90 3.01 1.37
C TYR A 105 12.88 2.02 1.93
N ALA A 106 11.83 1.78 1.16
CA ALA A 106 10.91 0.67 1.30
C ALA A 106 11.14 -0.33 0.16
N GLY A 107 11.03 -1.62 0.46
CA GLY A 107 11.22 -2.72 -0.49
C GLY A 107 10.09 -3.74 -0.44
N HIS A 108 9.65 -4.18 -1.62
CA HIS A 108 8.80 -5.35 -1.80
C HIS A 108 9.67 -6.45 -2.42
N VAL A 109 10.04 -7.43 -1.61
CA VAL A 109 10.87 -8.57 -2.01
C VAL A 109 9.96 -9.71 -2.48
N ASP A 110 10.08 -10.10 -3.74
CA ASP A 110 9.50 -11.36 -4.21
C ASP A 110 10.17 -12.53 -3.47
N THR A 111 9.38 -13.38 -2.84
CA THR A 111 9.88 -14.56 -2.12
C THR A 111 9.30 -15.85 -2.68
N ASN A 112 8.67 -15.79 -3.86
CA ASN A 112 8.23 -16.99 -4.55
C ASN A 112 9.42 -17.95 -4.68
N LYS A 113 9.23 -19.21 -4.27
CA LYS A 113 10.28 -20.26 -4.26
C LYS A 113 10.92 -20.50 -5.63
N ALA A 114 10.23 -20.13 -6.71
CA ALA A 114 10.76 -20.20 -8.06
C ALA A 114 11.78 -19.07 -8.39
N THR A 115 11.93 -18.07 -7.52
CA THR A 115 12.78 -16.90 -7.73
C THR A 115 13.97 -16.87 -6.77
N SER A 116 15.05 -16.21 -7.18
CA SER A 116 16.25 -16.05 -6.37
C SER A 116 16.19 -14.88 -5.38
N GLN A 117 15.09 -14.12 -5.37
CA GLN A 117 15.05 -12.80 -4.73
C GLN A 117 15.06 -12.88 -3.20
N ARG A 118 14.50 -13.94 -2.59
CA ARG A 118 14.66 -14.21 -1.15
C ARG A 118 16.13 -14.39 -0.77
N ALA A 119 16.86 -15.21 -1.52
CA ALA A 119 18.28 -15.48 -1.27
C ALA A 119 19.14 -14.23 -1.51
N GLU A 120 18.82 -13.43 -2.54
CA GLU A 120 19.48 -12.15 -2.79
C GLU A 120 19.22 -11.15 -1.66
N TRP A 121 17.99 -11.08 -1.14
CA TRP A 121 17.67 -10.23 0.00
C TRP A 121 18.46 -10.63 1.26
N ASP A 122 18.50 -11.93 1.58
CA ASP A 122 19.27 -12.45 2.71
C ASP A 122 20.79 -12.23 2.53
N LYS A 123 21.29 -12.28 1.29
CA LYS A 123 22.66 -11.92 0.96
C LYS A 123 22.95 -10.44 1.19
N ARG A 124 22.07 -9.52 0.80
CA ARG A 124 22.23 -8.08 1.06
C ARG A 124 22.28 -7.79 2.56
N LYS A 125 21.41 -8.42 3.35
CA LYS A 125 21.45 -8.34 4.82
C LYS A 125 22.79 -8.83 5.37
N SER A 126 23.26 -9.98 4.89
CA SER A 126 24.57 -10.55 5.30
C SER A 126 25.76 -9.69 4.89
N ALA A 127 25.63 -8.90 3.82
CA ALA A 127 26.65 -7.95 3.36
C ALA A 127 26.63 -6.61 4.12
N GLY A 128 25.77 -6.45 5.14
CA GLY A 128 25.71 -5.27 6.00
C GLY A 128 24.63 -4.25 5.64
N LEU A 129 23.61 -4.63 4.85
CA LEU A 129 22.46 -3.76 4.64
C LEU A 129 21.76 -3.44 5.97
N GLU A 130 21.63 -2.15 6.30
CA GLU A 130 20.94 -1.71 7.50
C GLU A 130 19.42 -1.80 7.30
N VAL A 131 18.82 -2.87 7.81
CA VAL A 131 17.36 -3.07 7.83
C VAL A 131 16.78 -2.35 9.04
N VAL A 132 15.81 -1.48 8.79
CA VAL A 132 15.11 -0.71 9.83
C VAL A 132 13.89 -1.47 10.34
N SER A 133 13.11 -2.06 9.43
CA SER A 133 11.98 -2.92 9.77
C SER A 133 11.72 -3.94 8.66
N GLU A 134 11.16 -5.09 9.01
CA GLU A 134 10.83 -6.15 8.07
C GLU A 134 9.52 -6.84 8.48
N TYR A 135 8.67 -7.14 7.50
CA TYR A 135 7.49 -7.96 7.68
C TYR A 135 7.46 -9.05 6.60
N ASP A 136 7.81 -10.28 7.02
CA ASP A 136 7.66 -11.49 6.20
C ASP A 136 6.23 -12.01 6.27
N SER A 137 5.52 -12.07 5.14
CA SER A 137 4.14 -12.56 5.05
C SER A 137 4.02 -14.06 4.79
N THR A 138 5.13 -14.79 4.68
CA THR A 138 5.15 -16.24 4.44
C THR A 138 4.29 -16.99 5.44
N GLY A 139 3.28 -17.70 4.93
CA GLY A 139 2.35 -18.51 5.74
C GLY A 139 1.24 -17.72 6.45
N LYS A 140 1.26 -16.38 6.45
CA LYS A 140 0.39 -15.57 7.32
C LYS A 140 -1.05 -15.34 6.84
N ILE A 141 -1.37 -15.65 5.58
CA ILE A 141 -2.74 -15.51 5.05
C ILE A 141 -3.65 -16.68 5.47
N GLN A 142 -3.08 -17.88 5.60
CA GLN A 142 -3.87 -19.11 5.72
C GLN A 142 -4.54 -19.26 7.09
N ASP A 143 -4.04 -18.58 8.12
CA ASP A 143 -4.38 -18.91 9.50
C ASP A 143 -5.55 -18.09 10.09
N ALA A 144 -6.06 -17.03 9.43
CA ALA A 144 -7.01 -16.12 10.08
C ALA A 144 -8.23 -15.64 9.26
N HIS A 145 -8.16 -15.59 7.92
CA HIS A 145 -9.13 -14.79 7.15
C HIS A 145 -9.66 -15.41 5.83
N GLY A 146 -9.30 -16.67 5.52
CA GLY A 146 -9.76 -17.41 4.34
C GLY A 146 -9.06 -17.03 3.02
N ALA A 147 -9.33 -17.81 1.96
CA ALA A 147 -8.58 -17.78 0.69
C ALA A 147 -8.66 -16.46 -0.13
N ALA A 148 -9.59 -15.56 0.20
CA ALA A 148 -9.77 -14.29 -0.50
C ALA A 148 -9.03 -13.11 0.14
N ALA A 149 -8.43 -13.31 1.32
CA ALA A 149 -7.69 -12.27 2.02
C ALA A 149 -6.31 -12.06 1.40
N VAL A 150 -5.84 -10.82 1.43
CA VAL A 150 -4.45 -10.45 1.12
C VAL A 150 -3.91 -9.54 2.19
N ILE A 151 -2.58 -9.40 2.26
CA ILE A 151 -1.94 -8.44 3.16
C ILE A 151 -1.53 -7.19 2.37
N LEU A 152 -1.83 -6.02 2.93
CA LEU A 152 -1.28 -4.74 2.53
C LEU A 152 -0.27 -4.29 3.58
N CYS A 153 0.80 -3.63 3.15
CA CYS A 153 1.82 -3.08 4.02
C CYS A 153 2.01 -1.59 3.72
N VAL A 154 2.20 -0.79 4.78
CA VAL A 154 2.52 0.64 4.69
C VAL A 154 3.81 0.87 5.47
N ALA A 155 4.83 1.41 4.81
CA ALA A 155 6.05 1.86 5.45
C ALA A 155 5.96 3.36 5.74
N ASP A 156 6.24 3.75 6.99
CA ASP A 156 6.26 5.14 7.42
C ASP A 156 7.43 5.92 6.81
N GLY A 157 7.14 7.12 6.34
CA GLY A 157 8.10 7.95 5.61
C GLY A 157 9.26 8.51 6.43
N GLY A 158 9.08 8.64 7.76
CA GLY A 158 10.08 9.22 8.66
C GLY A 158 10.88 8.16 9.42
N THR A 159 10.22 7.11 9.89
CA THR A 159 10.79 6.08 10.75
C THR A 159 11.10 4.78 10.02
N GLY A 160 10.47 4.53 8.86
CA GLY A 160 10.56 3.25 8.17
C GLY A 160 9.76 2.14 8.83
N ALA A 161 9.06 2.39 9.94
CA ALA A 161 8.25 1.36 10.58
C ALA A 161 7.19 0.82 9.60
N ILE A 162 6.94 -0.50 9.61
CA ILE A 162 5.96 -1.15 8.73
C ILE A 162 4.69 -1.51 9.50
N SER A 163 3.55 -0.98 9.06
CA SER A 163 2.21 -1.45 9.44
C SER A 163 1.70 -2.47 8.42
N HIS A 164 0.91 -3.45 8.86
CA HIS A 164 0.30 -4.43 7.97
C HIS A 164 -1.18 -4.65 8.26
N PHE A 165 -1.92 -4.96 7.20
CA PHE A 165 -3.37 -5.00 7.20
C PHE A 165 -3.84 -6.23 6.43
N HIS A 166 -4.67 -7.05 7.05
CA HIS A 166 -5.41 -8.07 6.30
C HIS A 166 -6.63 -7.42 5.68
N VAL A 167 -6.79 -7.59 4.37
CA VAL A 167 -7.91 -7.03 3.62
C VAL A 167 -8.65 -8.11 2.86
N SER A 168 -9.97 -8.01 2.79
CA SER A 168 -10.78 -8.83 1.89
C SER A 168 -10.84 -8.19 0.51
N LYS A 169 -10.96 -9.02 -0.53
CA LYS A 169 -11.18 -8.57 -1.90
C LYS A 169 -12.63 -8.78 -2.29
N THR A 170 -13.29 -7.71 -2.71
CA THR A 170 -14.64 -7.78 -3.27
C THR A 170 -14.69 -7.10 -4.63
N ARG A 171 -15.51 -7.63 -5.54
CA ARG A 171 -15.73 -7.01 -6.84
C ARG A 171 -16.61 -5.78 -6.63
N TYR A 172 -16.11 -4.63 -7.03
CA TYR A 172 -16.81 -3.35 -6.92
C TYR A 172 -17.18 -2.82 -8.29
N GLN A 173 -18.44 -2.43 -8.46
CA GLN A 173 -18.98 -1.89 -9.69
C GLN A 173 -19.25 -0.40 -9.49
N TYR A 174 -18.69 0.43 -10.36
CA TYR A 174 -19.00 1.86 -10.41
C TYR A 174 -19.44 2.26 -11.81
N GLY A 175 -20.48 3.11 -11.85
CA GLY A 175 -21.01 3.65 -13.09
C GLY A 175 -20.27 4.93 -13.47
N HIS A 176 -19.79 5.00 -14.71
CA HIS A 176 -19.53 6.29 -15.33
C HIS A 176 -20.79 6.76 -16.05
N HIS A 177 -21.36 7.87 -15.59
CA HIS A 177 -22.25 8.63 -16.44
C HIS A 177 -21.40 9.23 -17.56
N ARG A 178 -21.56 8.73 -18.80
CA ARG A 178 -21.18 9.53 -19.96
C ARG A 178 -21.98 10.83 -19.92
N ALA A 179 -21.40 11.91 -20.43
CA ALA A 179 -21.96 13.26 -20.44
C ALA A 179 -23.50 13.28 -20.63
N ALA A 180 -24.17 14.26 -20.02
CA ALA A 180 -25.59 14.38 -19.66
C ALA A 180 -26.71 13.73 -20.52
N ASN A 181 -26.44 13.23 -21.73
CA ASN A 181 -27.41 12.66 -22.67
C ASN A 181 -27.07 11.24 -23.17
N ALA A 182 -26.19 10.47 -22.51
CA ALA A 182 -25.92 9.09 -22.91
C ALA A 182 -26.87 8.10 -22.21
N PRO A 183 -27.62 7.26 -22.95
CA PRO A 183 -28.58 6.31 -22.38
C PRO A 183 -27.95 5.08 -21.71
N ILE A 184 -26.60 4.99 -21.69
CA ILE A 184 -25.86 3.84 -21.18
C ILE A 184 -24.85 4.33 -20.14
N THR A 185 -25.01 3.88 -18.90
CA THR A 185 -23.98 3.95 -17.86
C THR A 185 -22.95 2.87 -18.18
N ASP A 186 -21.73 3.27 -18.53
CA ASP A 186 -20.63 2.32 -18.68
C ASP A 186 -20.26 1.83 -17.27
N TYR A 187 -20.47 0.54 -17.01
CA TYR A 187 -20.06 -0.08 -15.75
C TYR A 187 -18.59 -0.48 -15.83
N LYS A 188 -17.78 0.10 -14.95
CA LYS A 188 -16.43 -0.38 -14.69
C LYS A 188 -16.43 -1.19 -13.40
N PHE A 189 -15.54 -2.19 -13.39
CA PHE A 189 -15.29 -2.98 -12.21
C PHE A 189 -13.87 -2.73 -11.72
N ASP A 190 -13.71 -2.63 -10.41
CA ASP A 190 -12.41 -2.61 -9.73
C ASP A 190 -12.49 -3.56 -8.52
N THR A 191 -11.35 -3.82 -7.90
CA THR A 191 -11.31 -4.53 -6.62
C THR A 191 -11.41 -3.52 -5.49
N LEU A 192 -12.45 -3.68 -4.67
CA LEU A 192 -12.56 -2.98 -3.40
C LEU A 192 -11.91 -3.82 -2.32
N TYR A 193 -10.91 -3.24 -1.67
CA TYR A 193 -10.36 -3.82 -0.45
C TYR A 193 -11.15 -3.33 0.76
N THR A 194 -11.43 -4.22 1.70
CA THR A 194 -11.96 -3.85 3.03
C THR A 194 -11.02 -4.36 4.10
N VAL A 195 -10.58 -3.49 5.00
CA VAL A 195 -9.70 -3.87 6.12
C VAL A 195 -10.47 -4.79 7.07
N ILE A 196 -9.98 -6.01 7.24
CA ILE A 196 -10.53 -7.03 8.14
C ILE A 196 -9.87 -6.91 9.50
N SER A 197 -8.55 -6.75 9.51
CA SER A 197 -7.75 -6.56 10.72
C SER A 197 -6.53 -5.70 10.41
N SER A 198 -6.09 -4.97 11.43
CA SER A 198 -4.89 -4.14 11.40
C SER A 198 -4.00 -4.55 12.56
N ALA A 199 -2.73 -4.79 12.30
CA ALA A 199 -1.73 -4.83 13.35
C ALA A 199 -0.97 -3.50 13.29
N GLY A 200 -1.21 -2.67 14.31
CA GLY A 200 -0.42 -1.47 14.53
C GLY A 200 1.00 -1.81 14.98
N TYR A 201 1.85 -0.79 14.98
CA TYR A 201 3.24 -0.86 15.46
C TYR A 201 3.38 -1.44 16.86
#